data_AF-A0A401TET5-F1
#
_entry.id   AF-A0A401TET5-F1
#
_cell.length_a   1.000
_cell.length_b   1.000
_cell.length_c   1.000
_cell.angle_alpha   90.00
_cell.angle_beta   90.00
_cell.angle_gamma   90.00
#
_symmetry.space_group_name_H-M   'P 1'
#
loop_
_entity.id
_entity.type
_entity.pdbx_description
1 polymer ?
#
loop_
_entity_poly.entity_id
_entity_poly.type
_entity_poly.pdbx_seq_one_letter_code
_entity_poly.pdbx_strand_id
1 'polypeptide(L)'
;MAFFPEDIGIERPISTLSPCLYLFCGGISCLMLCALTARKGSYFTRSRIGGRRDLLHLATVGADGKDGEALIFESRFESGNLQKAVRVGAYDYELTLRTDLYTDKHTQWYYFRVRNTKAGVTYRFTIVNLMKTSSLYSQGLKPLLYSEQEATQRQVGWYRVGQQIRYYKNGLSHEGRSLYSLTWSFKFPHKNDTCYFAHSYPYTYSHLQRYLAAIASDPVQSQYCKVRVLCHSLAGNIVPVLTITSPARSHETSPAKKAVVVTARVHPGETNSSWVMAGFLDHLLGNSDDACLLRDMFIFKVVPMLNPDGVITGNYRCSLTGRDLNRNYRTMLREAFPCVWHTRNMVQR
;
A
#
# COMPACT_ATOMS: atom_id res chain seq x y z
N MET A 1 -29.39 9.83 33.06
CA MET A 1 -30.56 10.75 33.06
C MET A 1 -30.10 12.00 32.32
N ALA A 2 -30.28 12.11 31.00
CA ALA A 2 -31.52 12.39 30.27
C ALA A 2 -32.25 13.63 30.82
N PHE A 3 -32.20 14.76 30.10
CA PHE A 3 -33.35 15.35 29.39
C PHE A 3 -32.91 16.58 28.55
N PHE A 4 -33.52 16.69 27.37
CA PHE A 4 -33.44 17.78 26.38
C PHE A 4 -34.18 19.05 26.85
N PRO A 5 -34.04 20.17 26.11
CA PRO A 5 -35.21 20.63 25.35
C PRO A 5 -34.94 21.07 23.90
N GLU A 6 -36.04 21.07 23.16
CA GLU A 6 -36.25 21.23 21.72
C GLU A 6 -36.17 22.67 21.17
N ASP A 7 -35.75 22.73 19.90
CA ASP A 7 -36.30 23.46 18.75
C ASP A 7 -36.65 24.96 18.79
N ILE A 8 -35.92 25.71 17.94
CA ILE A 8 -36.51 26.68 17.00
C ILE A 8 -35.81 26.49 15.64
N GLY A 9 -36.58 26.06 14.64
CA GLY A 9 -36.15 25.91 13.26
C GLY A 9 -36.23 27.20 12.46
N ILE A 10 -35.25 27.42 11.56
CA ILE A 10 -35.44 28.17 10.32
C ILE A 10 -34.70 27.41 9.22
N GLU A 11 -35.47 26.94 8.24
CA GLU A 11 -35.04 26.28 7.02
C GLU A 11 -34.29 27.24 6.08
N ARG A 12 -33.20 26.77 5.46
CA ARG A 12 -33.01 26.75 3.99
C ARG A 12 -31.76 25.93 3.61
N PRO A 13 -31.74 25.31 2.42
CA PRO A 13 -30.93 24.13 2.13
C PRO A 13 -29.56 24.48 1.55
N ILE A 14 -28.51 23.83 2.05
CA ILE A 14 -27.23 23.72 1.34
C ILE A 14 -27.02 22.24 1.01
N SER A 15 -27.17 21.96 -0.27
CA SER A 15 -26.91 20.69 -0.91
C SER A 15 -25.43 20.32 -0.87
N THR A 16 -25.17 19.01 -0.77
CA THR A 16 -23.93 18.28 -1.10
C THR A 16 -22.76 18.32 -0.10
N LEU A 17 -22.86 17.50 0.95
CA LEU A 17 -21.71 16.78 1.50
C LEU A 17 -22.01 15.29 1.42
N SER A 18 -21.36 14.62 0.48
CA SER A 18 -21.42 13.16 0.35
C SER A 18 -20.45 12.53 1.35
N PRO A 19 -20.89 11.59 2.21
CA PRO A 19 -19.97 10.74 2.94
C PRO A 19 -19.36 9.73 1.94
N CYS A 20 -18.06 9.79 1.71
CA CYS A 20 -17.32 8.78 0.94
C CYS A 20 -17.30 7.45 1.73
N LEU A 21 -18.41 6.72 1.65
CA LEU A 21 -18.51 5.32 1.96
C LEU A 21 -17.97 4.56 0.73
N TYR A 22 -16.78 3.98 0.83
CA TYR A 22 -16.23 3.15 -0.24
C TYR A 22 -17.02 1.84 -0.33
N LEU A 23 -18.07 1.82 -1.16
CA LEU A 23 -18.64 0.57 -1.66
C LEU A 23 -17.68 -0.05 -2.67
N PHE A 24 -17.05 -1.15 -2.28
CA PHE A 24 -16.41 -2.06 -3.22
C PHE A 24 -17.50 -2.73 -4.08
N CYS A 25 -17.78 -2.18 -5.26
CA CYS A 25 -18.66 -2.82 -6.23
C CYS A 25 -17.83 -3.66 -7.22
N GLY A 26 -17.78 -4.98 -6.94
CA GLY A 26 -17.93 -6.05 -7.93
C GLY A 26 -16.91 -6.19 -9.06
N GLY A 27 -15.86 -7.00 -8.82
CA GLY A 27 -15.04 -7.62 -9.86
C GLY A 27 -14.28 -8.80 -9.25
N ILE A 28 -14.74 -10.01 -9.56
CA ILE A 28 -14.39 -11.28 -8.91
C ILE A 28 -12.87 -11.52 -8.87
N SER A 29 -12.30 -11.58 -7.67
CA SER A 29 -11.04 -12.27 -7.38
C SER A 29 -11.34 -13.29 -6.30
N CYS A 30 -11.76 -14.48 -6.73
CA CYS A 30 -12.16 -15.56 -5.84
C CYS A 30 -10.92 -16.17 -5.17
N LEU A 31 -10.94 -16.34 -3.86
CA LEU A 31 -9.96 -17.16 -3.15
C LEU A 31 -10.30 -18.63 -3.46
N MET A 32 -9.62 -19.22 -4.45
CA MET A 32 -9.91 -20.57 -4.88
C MET A 32 -9.20 -21.58 -3.96
N LEU A 33 -9.94 -22.18 -3.04
CA LEU A 33 -9.60 -23.49 -2.46
C LEU A 33 -9.94 -24.54 -3.52
N CYS A 34 -8.92 -25.21 -4.05
CA CYS A 34 -9.11 -26.25 -5.06
C CYS A 34 -8.59 -27.58 -4.50
N ALA A 35 -9.52 -28.48 -4.18
CA ALA A 35 -9.25 -29.91 -4.09
C ALA A 35 -9.49 -30.48 -5.51
N LEU A 36 -8.47 -31.11 -6.08
CA LEU A 36 -8.48 -31.59 -7.47
C LEU A 36 -9.42 -32.79 -7.64
N THR A 37 -10.37 -32.68 -8.57
CA THR A 37 -10.75 -33.78 -9.48
C THR A 37 -11.11 -33.22 -10.85
N ALA A 38 -10.61 -33.88 -11.90
CA ALA A 38 -10.62 -33.43 -13.29
C ALA A 38 -11.96 -33.66 -14.03
N ARG A 39 -12.33 -32.77 -14.97
CA ARG A 39 -12.46 -33.04 -16.43
C ARG A 39 -13.04 -31.86 -17.26
N LYS A 40 -12.39 -31.65 -18.42
CA LYS A 40 -12.78 -31.13 -19.77
C LYS A 40 -13.91 -30.08 -19.95
N GLY A 41 -13.59 -28.98 -20.65
CA GLY A 41 -14.47 -28.38 -21.69
C GLY A 41 -14.49 -26.85 -21.86
N SER A 42 -13.87 -26.38 -22.95
CA SER A 42 -14.04 -25.17 -23.83
C SER A 42 -14.17 -23.72 -23.29
N TYR A 43 -13.77 -22.79 -24.18
CA TYR A 43 -13.34 -21.40 -23.97
C TYR A 43 -14.44 -20.31 -24.07
N PHE A 44 -14.08 -19.12 -23.56
CA PHE A 44 -14.77 -17.82 -23.56
C PHE A 44 -15.53 -17.42 -24.84
N THR A 45 -16.71 -16.79 -24.68
CA THR A 45 -17.24 -15.79 -25.63
C THR A 45 -18.15 -14.73 -24.96
N ARG A 46 -17.61 -13.51 -24.79
CA ARG A 46 -18.25 -12.18 -24.68
C ARG A 46 -19.14 -11.79 -23.48
N SER A 47 -19.02 -10.49 -23.16
CA SER A 47 -19.80 -9.67 -22.24
C SER A 47 -21.07 -9.12 -22.91
N ARG A 48 -22.21 -9.17 -22.21
CA ARG A 48 -23.35 -8.27 -22.44
C ARG A 48 -24.04 -7.91 -21.12
N ILE A 49 -24.28 -6.60 -21.00
CA ILE A 49 -25.10 -5.90 -20.01
C ILE A 49 -26.52 -6.48 -20.01
N GLY A 50 -27.07 -6.70 -18.80
CA GLY A 50 -28.44 -7.20 -18.60
C GLY A 50 -28.50 -8.20 -17.45
N GLY A 51 -28.54 -7.69 -16.21
CA GLY A 51 -28.60 -8.53 -15.01
C GLY A 51 -29.87 -9.38 -14.96
N ARG A 52 -29.69 -10.70 -14.83
CA ARG A 52 -30.77 -11.56 -14.31
C ARG A 52 -30.91 -11.34 -12.81
N ARG A 53 -32.15 -11.13 -12.39
CA ARG A 53 -32.59 -11.10 -11.00
C ARG A 53 -32.84 -12.53 -10.52
N ASP A 54 -31.77 -13.28 -10.30
CA ASP A 54 -31.84 -14.56 -9.58
C ASP A 54 -30.84 -14.49 -8.42
N LEU A 55 -31.32 -14.85 -7.23
CA LEU A 55 -30.55 -14.85 -5.98
C LEU A 55 -29.26 -15.65 -6.16
N LEU A 56 -28.13 -14.94 -6.25
CA LEU A 56 -26.80 -15.52 -6.10
C LEU A 56 -26.74 -16.10 -4.69
N HIS A 57 -26.88 -17.42 -4.60
CA HIS A 57 -26.53 -18.17 -3.41
C HIS A 57 -25.12 -17.77 -3.03
N LEU A 58 -24.96 -17.07 -1.90
CA LEU A 58 -23.67 -16.70 -1.33
C LEU A 58 -22.84 -17.97 -1.21
N ALA A 59 -21.90 -18.19 -2.12
CA ALA A 59 -20.77 -19.06 -1.89
C ALA A 59 -19.68 -18.24 -1.18
N THR A 60 -20.05 -17.67 -0.03
CA THR A 60 -19.11 -17.58 1.08
C THR A 60 -18.78 -19.04 1.36
N VAL A 61 -17.55 -19.47 1.08
CA VAL A 61 -17.09 -20.72 1.70
C VAL A 61 -17.13 -20.43 3.19
N GLY A 62 -18.18 -20.94 3.83
CA GLY A 62 -18.32 -20.93 5.27
C GLY A 62 -17.04 -21.48 5.85
N ALA A 63 -16.65 -20.95 7.00
CA ALA A 63 -15.62 -21.49 7.85
C ALA A 63 -16.01 -22.86 8.44
N ASP A 64 -16.59 -23.74 7.64
CA ASP A 64 -16.81 -25.16 7.91
C ASP A 64 -15.95 -25.98 6.93
N GLY A 65 -14.66 -25.65 6.90
CA GLY A 65 -13.67 -26.64 6.55
C GLY A 65 -13.70 -27.68 7.67
N LYS A 66 -13.88 -28.96 7.32
CA LYS A 66 -13.83 -30.13 8.23
C LYS A 66 -12.50 -30.30 9.01
N ASP A 67 -11.66 -29.26 9.04
CA ASP A 67 -10.33 -29.23 9.59
C ASP A 67 -10.11 -27.84 10.24
N GLY A 68 -10.70 -27.62 11.42
CA GLY A 68 -10.69 -26.35 12.18
C GLY A 68 -9.31 -25.85 12.60
N GLU A 69 -8.24 -26.46 12.10
CA GLU A 69 -6.85 -26.19 12.43
C GLU A 69 -6.10 -25.36 11.38
N ALA A 70 -6.68 -25.13 10.20
CA ALA A 70 -6.01 -24.41 9.12
C ALA A 70 -5.92 -22.90 9.38
N LEU A 71 -4.78 -22.30 9.03
CA LEU A 71 -4.61 -20.84 9.02
C LEU A 71 -5.57 -20.17 8.04
N ILE A 72 -6.06 -18.98 8.41
CA ILE A 72 -6.95 -18.15 7.58
C ILE A 72 -6.17 -16.95 7.04
N PHE A 73 -6.08 -16.81 5.72
CA PHE A 73 -5.34 -15.73 5.05
C PHE A 73 -6.28 -14.64 4.52
N GLU A 74 -5.85 -13.38 4.58
CA GLU A 74 -6.58 -12.23 4.02
C GLU A 74 -5.62 -11.17 3.49
N SER A 75 -6.00 -10.46 2.43
CA SER A 75 -5.23 -9.36 1.85
C SER A 75 -6.10 -8.21 1.31
N ARG A 76 -7.43 -8.24 1.51
CA ARG A 76 -8.38 -7.20 1.10
C ARG A 76 -8.38 -6.02 2.08
N PHE A 77 -7.25 -5.36 2.17
CA PHE A 77 -7.03 -4.12 2.91
C PHE A 77 -6.01 -3.26 2.17
N GLU A 78 -5.85 -2.01 2.58
CA GLU A 78 -4.94 -1.06 1.94
C GLU A 78 -3.51 -1.62 1.84
N SER A 79 -2.93 -1.55 0.64
CA SER A 79 -1.60 -2.10 0.32
C SER A 79 -1.48 -3.63 0.39
N GLY A 80 -2.57 -4.36 0.64
CA GLY A 80 -2.56 -5.81 0.72
C GLY A 80 -2.27 -6.50 -0.62
N ASN A 81 -1.39 -7.51 -0.57
CA ASN A 81 -1.10 -8.38 -1.72
C ASN A 81 -0.81 -9.82 -1.26
N LEU A 82 -1.78 -10.69 -1.53
CA LEU A 82 -1.69 -12.14 -1.57
C LEU A 82 -2.89 -12.63 -2.38
N GLN A 83 -2.67 -13.41 -3.43
CA GLN A 83 -3.73 -13.92 -4.29
C GLN A 83 -4.26 -15.26 -3.80
N LYS A 84 -3.37 -16.16 -3.38
CA LYS A 84 -3.71 -17.53 -3.00
C LYS A 84 -2.78 -18.05 -1.91
N ALA A 85 -3.33 -18.85 -0.99
CA ALA A 85 -2.59 -19.68 -0.06
C ALA A 85 -3.10 -21.12 -0.16
N VAL A 86 -2.20 -22.07 -0.36
CA VAL A 86 -2.51 -23.50 -0.47
C VAL A 86 -1.76 -24.24 0.63
N ARG A 87 -2.48 -24.97 1.47
CA ARG A 87 -1.88 -25.88 2.45
C ARG A 87 -1.37 -27.11 1.72
N VAL A 88 -0.06 -27.33 1.74
CA VAL A 88 0.62 -28.45 1.05
C VAL A 88 1.21 -29.48 2.01
N GLY A 89 1.10 -29.22 3.31
CA GLY A 89 1.47 -30.12 4.41
C GLY A 89 0.81 -29.68 5.70
N ALA A 90 1.07 -30.38 6.82
CA ALA A 90 0.42 -30.09 8.09
C ALA A 90 0.56 -28.60 8.51
N TYR A 91 1.74 -28.02 8.32
CA TYR A 91 2.04 -26.61 8.65
C TYR A 91 2.80 -25.89 7.51
N ASP A 92 2.71 -26.43 6.30
CA ASP A 92 3.39 -25.92 5.12
C ASP A 92 2.38 -25.26 4.18
N TYR A 93 2.65 -24.02 3.76
CA TYR A 93 1.81 -23.26 2.86
C TYR A 93 2.60 -22.73 1.66
N GLU A 94 2.06 -22.97 0.47
CA GLU A 94 2.47 -22.30 -0.76
C GLU A 94 1.61 -21.06 -0.99
N LEU A 95 2.28 -19.95 -1.28
CA LEU A 95 1.68 -18.64 -1.43
C LEU A 95 1.88 -18.15 -2.86
N THR A 96 0.84 -17.60 -3.46
CA THR A 96 0.90 -16.94 -4.77
C THR A 96 0.50 -15.48 -4.60
N LEU A 97 1.35 -14.58 -5.06
CA LEU A 97 1.09 -13.15 -5.05
C LEU A 97 0.38 -12.73 -6.33
N ARG A 98 -0.37 -11.62 -6.27
CA ARG A 98 -0.89 -10.97 -7.46
C ARG A 98 0.24 -10.19 -8.14
N THR A 99 0.28 -10.22 -9.47
CA THR A 99 1.09 -9.28 -10.27
C THR A 99 0.62 -7.85 -10.07
N ASP A 100 1.39 -6.86 -10.51
CA ASP A 100 0.89 -5.49 -10.54
C ASP A 100 -0.39 -5.43 -11.38
N LEU A 101 -1.41 -4.72 -10.87
CA LEU A 101 -2.68 -4.60 -11.58
C LEU A 101 -2.46 -4.10 -13.02
N TYR A 102 -3.23 -4.67 -13.94
CA TYR A 102 -3.14 -4.42 -15.38
C TYR A 102 -1.81 -4.83 -16.02
N THR A 103 -1.09 -5.74 -15.37
CA THR A 103 0.12 -6.37 -15.90
C THR A 103 0.14 -7.87 -15.58
N ASP A 104 0.91 -8.60 -16.37
CA ASP A 104 1.32 -10.01 -16.18
C ASP A 104 2.65 -10.13 -15.42
N LYS A 105 3.16 -9.03 -14.85
CA LYS A 105 4.53 -8.95 -14.35
C LYS A 105 4.63 -8.19 -13.02
N HIS A 106 5.87 -8.06 -12.55
CA HIS A 106 6.24 -7.31 -11.34
C HIS A 106 5.69 -7.89 -10.03
N THR A 107 6.17 -9.09 -9.69
CA THR A 107 5.81 -9.73 -8.42
C THR A 107 6.97 -9.65 -7.43
N GLN A 108 6.81 -8.85 -6.36
CA GLN A 108 7.80 -8.72 -5.28
C GLN A 108 7.19 -8.28 -3.94
N TRP A 109 6.22 -7.36 -3.97
CA TRP A 109 5.54 -6.90 -2.76
C TRP A 109 4.54 -7.95 -2.26
N TYR A 110 4.61 -8.25 -0.96
CA TYR A 110 3.60 -9.03 -0.26
C TYR A 110 3.21 -8.30 1.01
N TYR A 111 1.91 -8.32 1.31
CA TYR A 111 1.37 -7.84 2.58
C TYR A 111 0.03 -8.54 2.83
N PHE A 112 -0.02 -9.39 3.84
CA PHE A 112 -1.21 -10.21 4.13
C PHE A 112 -1.36 -10.47 5.62
N ARG A 113 -2.61 -10.72 6.02
CA ARG A 113 -3.02 -11.09 7.37
C ARG A 113 -3.19 -12.60 7.48
N VAL A 114 -2.89 -13.15 8.64
CA VAL A 114 -3.07 -14.53 9.02
C VAL A 114 -3.81 -14.59 10.37
N ARG A 115 -4.83 -15.43 10.46
CA ARG A 115 -5.57 -15.75 11.70
C ARG A 115 -5.62 -17.26 11.94
N ASN A 116 -6.22 -17.67 13.05
CA ASN A 116 -6.29 -19.06 13.51
C ASN A 116 -4.89 -19.65 13.78
N THR A 117 -4.00 -18.84 14.36
CA THR A 117 -2.61 -19.24 14.60
C THR A 117 -2.51 -20.25 15.74
N LYS A 118 -1.54 -21.18 15.65
CA LYS A 118 -1.12 -22.02 16.76
C LYS A 118 0.27 -21.60 17.24
N ALA A 119 0.42 -21.39 18.55
CA ALA A 119 1.73 -21.12 19.16
C ALA A 119 2.58 -22.39 19.22
N GLY A 120 3.90 -22.22 19.27
CA GLY A 120 4.86 -23.31 19.50
C GLY A 120 5.15 -24.23 18.29
N VAL A 121 4.28 -24.22 17.29
CA VAL A 121 4.41 -24.99 16.04
C VAL A 121 5.22 -24.21 15.00
N THR A 122 6.10 -24.91 14.27
CA THR A 122 6.83 -24.34 13.14
C THR A 122 5.99 -24.41 11.88
N TYR A 123 5.69 -23.25 11.31
CA TYR A 123 5.08 -23.08 10.00
C TYR A 123 6.15 -22.76 8.96
N ARG A 124 5.93 -23.19 7.71
CA ARG A 124 6.75 -22.80 6.57
C ARG A 124 5.89 -22.18 5.50
N PHE A 125 6.24 -20.96 5.11
CA PHE A 125 5.61 -20.28 3.98
C PHE A 125 6.57 -20.25 2.80
N THR A 126 6.03 -20.52 1.61
CA THR A 126 6.79 -20.48 0.36
C THR A 126 6.04 -19.67 -0.67
N ILE A 127 6.50 -18.46 -0.98
CA ILE A 127 5.99 -17.69 -2.12
C ILE A 127 6.61 -18.26 -3.39
N VAL A 128 5.81 -18.62 -4.40
CA VAL A 128 6.28 -19.40 -5.57
C VAL A 128 6.40 -18.64 -6.89
N ASN A 129 5.93 -17.38 -6.96
CA ASN A 129 5.81 -16.66 -8.24
C ASN A 129 6.55 -15.31 -8.25
N LEU A 130 7.68 -15.19 -7.55
CA LEU A 130 8.51 -13.99 -7.61
C LEU A 130 9.28 -13.94 -8.93
N MET A 131 9.51 -12.74 -9.46
CA MET A 131 10.10 -12.56 -10.79
C MET A 131 11.52 -11.99 -10.80
N LYS A 132 12.04 -11.59 -9.64
CA LYS A 132 13.40 -11.04 -9.56
C LYS A 132 14.44 -12.15 -9.54
N THR A 133 15.54 -11.94 -10.27
CA THR A 133 16.61 -12.94 -10.32
C THR A 133 17.49 -12.94 -9.07
N SER A 134 17.55 -11.81 -8.36
CA SER A 134 18.33 -11.60 -7.14
C SER A 134 17.46 -10.98 -6.05
N SER A 135 17.86 -11.22 -4.79
CA SER A 135 17.07 -10.80 -3.64
C SER A 135 17.93 -10.62 -2.38
N LEU A 136 17.64 -9.59 -1.60
CA LEU A 136 18.30 -9.34 -0.32
C LEU A 136 18.01 -10.45 0.72
N TYR A 137 16.99 -11.29 0.51
CA TYR A 137 16.78 -12.48 1.33
C TYR A 137 17.97 -13.45 1.25
N SER A 138 18.68 -13.49 0.11
CA SER A 138 19.95 -14.23 -0.03
C SER A 138 21.11 -13.57 0.73
N GLN A 139 20.93 -12.34 1.21
CA GLN A 139 21.93 -11.54 1.94
C GLN A 139 21.51 -11.26 3.39
N GLY A 140 20.55 -12.02 3.93
CA GLY A 140 20.15 -11.93 5.33
C GLY A 140 18.92 -11.07 5.63
N LEU A 141 18.26 -10.49 4.61
CA LEU A 141 16.94 -9.87 4.82
C LEU A 141 15.96 -10.92 5.38
N LYS A 142 15.09 -10.49 6.29
CA LYS A 142 14.06 -11.33 6.90
C LYS A 142 12.65 -10.78 6.66
N PRO A 143 11.61 -11.62 6.54
CA PRO A 143 10.23 -11.17 6.55
C PRO A 143 9.90 -10.32 7.77
N LEU A 144 8.94 -9.40 7.64
CA LEU A 144 8.37 -8.71 8.78
C LEU A 144 7.11 -9.41 9.28
N LEU A 145 6.93 -9.38 10.59
CA LEU A 145 5.74 -9.82 11.30
C LEU A 145 5.24 -8.68 12.19
N TYR A 146 3.93 -8.50 12.20
CA TYR A 146 3.21 -7.74 13.21
C TYR A 146 2.18 -8.66 13.85
N SER A 147 2.16 -8.72 15.18
CA SER A 147 1.19 -9.48 15.97
C SER A 147 0.34 -8.49 16.74
N GLU A 148 -0.98 -8.58 16.61
CA GLU A 148 -1.90 -7.71 17.37
C GLU A 148 -1.78 -7.96 18.88
N GLN A 149 -1.54 -9.21 19.29
CA GLN A 149 -1.31 -9.55 20.70
C GLN A 149 0.01 -9.01 21.23
N GLU A 150 1.14 -9.17 20.53
CA GLU A 150 2.42 -8.59 20.96
C GLU A 150 2.37 -7.05 21.01
N ALA A 151 1.68 -6.43 20.05
CA ALA A 151 1.48 -4.98 20.04
C ALA A 151 0.66 -4.51 21.26
N THR A 152 -0.41 -5.23 21.60
CA THR A 152 -1.28 -4.85 22.72
C THR A 152 -0.61 -5.12 24.07
N GLN A 153 -0.05 -6.32 24.25
CA GLN A 153 0.45 -6.80 25.55
C GLN A 153 1.85 -6.28 25.88
N ARG A 154 2.68 -6.06 24.86
CA ARG A 154 4.11 -5.74 25.05
C ARG A 154 4.57 -4.51 24.28
N GLN A 155 3.66 -3.81 23.59
CA GLN A 155 3.98 -2.63 22.77
C GLN A 155 5.04 -2.93 21.68
N VAL A 156 5.06 -4.16 21.18
CA VAL A 156 5.97 -4.56 20.11
C VAL A 156 5.32 -4.31 18.76
N GLY A 157 5.92 -3.43 17.96
CA GLY A 157 5.49 -3.14 16.60
C GLY A 157 5.91 -4.20 15.59
N TRP A 158 6.20 -3.77 14.36
CA TRP A 158 6.75 -4.64 13.32
C TRP A 158 8.17 -5.11 13.67
N TYR A 159 8.44 -6.40 13.54
CA TYR A 159 9.78 -6.96 13.76
C TYR A 159 10.13 -8.02 12.72
N ARG A 160 11.44 -8.23 12.54
CA ARG A 160 11.99 -9.18 11.57
C ARG A 160 11.95 -10.60 12.13
N VAL A 161 11.40 -11.53 11.36
CA VAL A 161 11.15 -12.93 11.76
C VAL A 161 11.62 -13.88 10.68
N GLY A 162 11.87 -15.13 11.05
CA GLY A 162 12.09 -16.22 10.12
C GLY A 162 13.46 -16.87 10.28
N GLN A 163 13.48 -18.15 9.95
CA GLN A 163 14.64 -19.03 9.90
C GLN A 163 14.60 -19.81 8.58
N GLN A 164 15.72 -20.46 8.24
CA GLN A 164 15.84 -21.27 7.01
C GLN A 164 15.39 -20.52 5.74
N ILE A 165 15.66 -19.21 5.71
CA ILE A 165 15.23 -18.34 4.64
C ILE A 165 16.04 -18.67 3.39
N ARG A 166 15.36 -18.99 2.30
CA ARG A 166 16.01 -19.22 1.00
C ARG A 166 15.25 -18.52 -0.11
N TYR A 167 16.01 -17.90 -1.00
CA TYR A 167 15.54 -17.35 -2.25
C TYR A 167 16.22 -18.09 -3.40
N TYR A 168 15.44 -18.73 -4.27
CA TYR A 168 15.99 -19.60 -5.30
C TYR A 168 15.14 -19.59 -6.56
N LYS A 169 15.78 -19.79 -7.72
CA LYS A 169 15.09 -20.03 -8.98
C LYS A 169 14.30 -21.33 -8.88
N ASN A 170 13.01 -21.30 -9.16
CA ASN A 170 12.20 -22.51 -9.18
C ASN A 170 12.06 -23.03 -10.62
N GLY A 171 11.46 -24.21 -10.77
CA GLY A 171 11.23 -24.85 -12.07
C GLY A 171 10.04 -24.26 -12.84
N LEU A 172 9.38 -23.21 -12.32
CA LEU A 172 8.21 -22.61 -12.95
C LEU A 172 8.65 -21.48 -13.88
N SER A 173 7.83 -21.22 -14.89
CA SER A 173 7.99 -20.09 -15.79
C SER A 173 6.66 -19.40 -16.06
N HIS A 174 6.74 -18.11 -16.37
CA HIS A 174 5.62 -17.33 -16.84
C HIS A 174 6.08 -16.54 -18.06
N GLU A 175 5.43 -16.75 -19.21
CA GLU A 175 5.79 -16.13 -20.48
C GLU A 175 7.28 -16.25 -20.83
N GLY A 176 7.84 -17.45 -20.66
CA GLY A 176 9.26 -17.73 -20.92
C GLY A 176 10.24 -17.18 -19.89
N ARG A 177 9.78 -16.45 -18.86
CA ARG A 177 10.62 -15.97 -17.76
C ARG A 177 10.59 -16.94 -16.59
N SER A 178 11.76 -17.25 -16.05
CA SER A 178 11.86 -18.08 -14.84
C SER A 178 11.26 -17.36 -13.64
N LEU A 179 10.55 -18.12 -12.82
CA LEU A 179 10.07 -17.67 -11.52
C LEU A 179 11.02 -18.10 -10.41
N TYR A 180 10.85 -17.45 -9.26
CA TYR A 180 11.67 -17.61 -8.09
C TYR A 180 10.78 -17.83 -6.87
N SER A 181 11.30 -18.60 -5.93
CA SER A 181 10.63 -18.88 -4.67
C SER A 181 11.35 -18.21 -3.50
N LEU A 182 10.57 -17.65 -2.57
CA LEU A 182 11.02 -17.25 -1.24
C LEU A 182 10.39 -18.18 -0.22
N THR A 183 11.19 -18.94 0.52
CA THR A 183 10.72 -19.80 1.61
C THR A 183 11.30 -19.35 2.94
N TRP A 184 10.51 -19.44 4.01
CA TRP A 184 10.96 -19.22 5.39
C TRP A 184 10.13 -20.05 6.37
N SER A 185 10.77 -20.46 7.46
CA SER A 185 10.15 -21.14 8.59
C SER A 185 10.04 -20.19 9.78
N PHE A 186 8.95 -20.25 10.54
CA PHE A 186 8.75 -19.43 11.75
C PHE A 186 7.74 -20.07 12.71
N LYS A 187 7.64 -19.54 13.93
CA LYS A 187 6.59 -19.90 14.90
C LYS A 187 5.77 -18.67 15.22
N PHE A 188 4.44 -18.81 15.31
CA PHE A 188 3.61 -17.73 15.83
C PHE A 188 3.86 -17.56 17.34
N PRO A 189 3.87 -16.31 17.86
CA PRO A 189 4.08 -16.07 19.28
C PRO A 189 2.88 -16.53 20.11
N HIS A 190 1.65 -16.37 19.57
CA HIS A 190 0.41 -16.61 20.30
C HIS A 190 -0.55 -17.53 19.53
N LYS A 191 -1.40 -18.24 20.28
CA LYS A 191 -2.56 -18.97 19.75
C LYS A 191 -3.68 -17.98 19.45
N ASN A 192 -4.44 -18.23 18.39
CA ASN A 192 -5.60 -17.42 17.98
C ASN A 192 -5.28 -15.93 17.78
N ASP A 193 -4.05 -15.63 17.35
CA ASP A 193 -3.59 -14.28 17.06
C ASP A 193 -4.05 -13.83 15.67
N THR A 194 -4.05 -12.52 15.48
CA THR A 194 -4.11 -11.89 14.17
C THR A 194 -2.72 -11.34 13.88
N CYS A 195 -2.05 -11.97 12.93
CA CYS A 195 -0.70 -11.61 12.52
C CYS A 195 -0.70 -11.06 11.09
N TYR A 196 0.29 -10.24 10.77
CA TYR A 196 0.48 -9.71 9.41
C TYR A 196 1.91 -9.94 8.98
N PHE A 197 2.10 -10.34 7.72
CA PHE A 197 3.40 -10.49 7.09
C PHE A 197 3.57 -9.45 6.01
N ALA A 198 4.74 -8.81 5.96
CA ALA A 198 5.07 -7.83 4.93
C ALA A 198 6.51 -7.98 4.40
N HIS A 199 6.73 -7.57 3.15
CA HIS A 199 8.06 -7.53 2.53
C HIS A 199 8.98 -6.49 3.19
N SER A 200 8.43 -5.30 3.46
CA SER A 200 9.07 -4.17 4.13
C SER A 200 8.05 -3.44 4.99
N TYR A 201 8.50 -2.55 5.89
CA TYR A 201 7.63 -1.84 6.82
C TYR A 201 6.54 -1.10 6.03
N PRO A 202 5.25 -1.49 6.16
CA PRO A 202 4.20 -0.87 5.37
C PRO A 202 4.11 0.62 5.68
N TYR A 203 3.88 1.41 4.64
CA TYR A 203 3.56 2.84 4.74
C TYR A 203 2.42 3.09 3.76
N THR A 204 1.22 3.26 4.30
CA THR A 204 -0.01 3.31 3.50
C THR A 204 -0.34 4.74 3.07
N TYR A 205 -1.23 4.90 2.10
CA TYR A 205 -1.70 6.21 1.70
C TYR A 205 -2.53 6.88 2.81
N SER A 206 -3.36 6.12 3.54
CA SER A 206 -4.08 6.63 4.70
C SER A 206 -3.14 7.10 5.83
N HIS A 207 -1.98 6.45 6.00
CA HIS A 207 -0.94 6.94 6.91
C HIS A 207 -0.43 8.30 6.45
N LEU A 208 -0.07 8.45 5.17
CA LEU A 208 0.37 9.72 4.61
C LEU A 208 -0.66 10.83 4.82
N GLN A 209 -1.93 10.56 4.51
CA GLN A 209 -3.00 11.54 4.63
C GLN A 209 -3.15 12.05 6.06
N ARG A 210 -3.10 11.16 7.06
CA ARG A 210 -3.11 11.55 8.49
C ARG A 210 -1.89 12.37 8.87
N TYR A 211 -0.70 11.96 8.43
CA TYR A 211 0.55 12.69 8.68
C TYR A 211 0.50 14.12 8.12
N LEU A 212 0.04 14.28 6.87
CA LEU A 212 -0.08 15.59 6.23
C LEU A 212 -1.20 16.45 6.84
N ALA A 213 -2.31 15.83 7.28
CA ALA A 213 -3.38 16.53 7.98
C ALA A 213 -2.88 17.10 9.31
N ALA A 214 -2.06 16.36 10.05
CA ALA A 214 -1.43 16.84 11.28
C ALA A 214 -0.56 18.08 11.02
N ILE A 215 0.32 18.02 10.01
CA ILE A 215 1.16 19.17 9.59
C ILE A 215 0.30 20.38 9.22
N ALA A 216 -0.78 20.17 8.46
CA ALA A 216 -1.66 21.26 8.02
C ALA A 216 -2.44 21.89 9.18
N SER A 217 -2.77 21.12 10.23
CA SER A 217 -3.47 21.60 11.42
C SER A 217 -2.56 22.20 12.50
N ASP A 218 -1.25 21.97 12.41
CA ASP A 218 -0.30 22.49 13.38
C ASP A 218 -0.10 24.02 13.21
N PRO A 219 -0.36 24.84 14.25
CA PRO A 219 -0.34 26.30 14.14
C PRO A 219 1.06 26.88 13.91
N VAL A 220 2.12 26.12 14.19
CA VAL A 220 3.51 26.53 13.96
C VAL A 220 3.96 26.06 12.58
N GLN A 221 3.85 24.77 12.28
CA GLN A 221 4.33 24.21 11.02
C GLN A 221 3.57 24.75 9.82
N SER A 222 2.26 24.98 9.94
CA SER A 222 1.44 25.53 8.87
C SER A 222 1.85 26.94 8.43
N GLN A 223 2.64 27.68 9.22
CA GLN A 223 3.14 29.01 8.85
C GLN A 223 4.17 28.94 7.72
N TYR A 224 5.04 27.93 7.73
CA TYR A 224 6.11 27.75 6.75
C TYR A 224 5.95 26.50 5.87
N CYS A 225 4.94 25.66 6.11
CA CYS A 225 4.61 24.49 5.30
C CYS A 225 3.18 24.59 4.77
N LYS A 226 3.04 24.69 3.44
CA LYS A 226 1.74 24.70 2.78
C LYS A 226 1.53 23.39 2.02
N VAL A 227 0.56 22.59 2.47
CA VAL A 227 0.11 21.37 1.78
C VAL A 227 -0.94 21.75 0.75
N ARG A 228 -0.73 21.38 -0.52
CA ARG A 228 -1.69 21.62 -1.62
C ARG A 228 -1.86 20.37 -2.47
N VAL A 229 -2.93 20.34 -3.26
CA VAL A 229 -3.15 19.31 -4.27
C VAL A 229 -2.28 19.64 -5.49
N LEU A 230 -1.38 18.73 -5.87
CA LEU A 230 -0.62 18.84 -7.12
C LEU A 230 -1.50 18.42 -8.31
N CYS A 231 -2.15 17.27 -8.16
CA CYS A 231 -3.10 16.70 -9.12
C CYS A 231 -3.89 15.56 -8.45
N HIS A 232 -4.78 14.95 -9.23
CA HIS A 232 -5.39 13.66 -8.88
C HIS A 232 -4.73 12.56 -9.72
N SER A 233 -4.54 11.39 -9.12
CA SER A 233 -4.04 10.19 -9.79
C SER A 233 -5.08 9.61 -10.76
N LEU A 234 -4.75 8.51 -11.43
CA LEU A 234 -5.66 7.89 -12.39
C LEU A 234 -6.96 7.40 -11.74
N ALA A 235 -6.90 6.89 -10.50
CA ALA A 235 -8.08 6.52 -9.72
C ALA A 235 -8.70 7.69 -8.95
N GLY A 236 -8.25 8.92 -9.17
CA GLY A 236 -8.80 10.11 -8.52
C GLY A 236 -8.27 10.38 -7.10
N ASN A 237 -7.23 9.67 -6.64
CA ASN A 237 -6.62 9.95 -5.34
C ASN A 237 -5.79 11.24 -5.39
N ILE A 238 -5.82 12.02 -4.31
CA ILE A 238 -5.05 13.26 -4.20
C ILE A 238 -3.55 12.93 -4.20
N VAL A 239 -2.80 13.61 -5.06
CA VAL A 239 -1.34 13.64 -5.03
C VAL A 239 -0.93 14.97 -4.39
N PRO A 240 -0.46 14.98 -3.12
CA PRO A 240 -0.12 16.20 -2.43
C PRO A 240 1.25 16.75 -2.88
N VAL A 241 1.40 18.08 -2.82
CA VAL A 241 2.68 18.78 -2.85
C VAL A 241 2.77 19.71 -1.65
N LEU A 242 3.90 19.66 -0.95
CA LEU A 242 4.23 20.56 0.14
C LEU A 242 5.16 21.65 -0.39
N THR A 243 4.88 22.90 -0.04
CA THR A 243 5.80 24.01 -0.20
C THR A 243 6.32 24.41 1.17
N ILE A 244 7.62 24.23 1.41
CA ILE A 244 8.25 24.47 2.72
C ILE A 244 9.30 25.57 2.56
N THR A 245 9.09 26.70 3.23
CA THR A 245 10.03 27.84 3.26
C THR A 245 9.59 28.82 4.35
N SER A 246 10.53 29.53 4.95
CA SER A 246 10.21 30.58 5.92
C SER A 246 9.42 31.71 5.25
N PRO A 247 8.42 32.30 5.93
CA PRO A 247 7.69 33.46 5.43
C PRO A 247 8.65 34.60 5.08
N ALA A 248 8.31 35.39 4.05
CA ALA A 248 9.10 36.57 3.72
C ALA A 248 9.09 37.56 4.90
N ARG A 249 10.28 37.98 5.35
CA ARG A 249 10.43 38.98 6.40
C ARG A 249 10.33 40.39 5.78
N SER A 250 9.12 40.95 5.72
CA SER A 250 8.81 42.32 5.26
C SER A 250 9.23 42.66 3.81
N HIS A 251 8.77 43.82 3.31
CA HIS A 251 8.78 44.27 1.90
C HIS A 251 10.17 44.52 1.26
N GLU A 252 11.26 44.03 1.86
CA GLU A 252 12.57 44.12 1.24
C GLU A 252 12.74 43.01 0.21
N THR A 253 13.33 43.37 -0.94
CA THR A 253 13.65 42.49 -2.08
C THR A 253 14.61 41.40 -1.64
N SER A 254 14.08 40.37 -0.98
CA SER A 254 14.83 39.18 -0.64
C SER A 254 15.28 38.52 -1.95
N PRO A 255 16.57 38.17 -2.10
CA PRO A 255 17.06 37.51 -3.31
C PRO A 255 16.24 36.24 -3.57
N ALA A 256 16.01 35.94 -4.85
CA ALA A 256 15.21 34.79 -5.26
C ALA A 256 15.79 33.49 -4.65
N LYS A 257 15.02 32.87 -3.74
CA LYS A 257 15.42 31.60 -3.11
C LYS A 257 15.51 30.50 -4.16
N LYS A 258 16.51 29.63 -4.05
CA LYS A 258 16.62 28.44 -4.90
C LYS A 258 15.55 27.42 -4.52
N ALA A 259 15.00 26.73 -5.51
CA ALA A 259 14.04 25.65 -5.29
C ALA A 259 14.77 24.29 -5.14
N VAL A 260 14.34 23.49 -4.18
CA VAL A 260 14.76 22.09 -4.02
C VAL A 260 13.53 21.20 -4.18
N VAL A 261 13.55 20.31 -5.17
CA VAL A 261 12.43 19.42 -5.47
C VAL A 261 12.75 18.01 -5.00
N VAL A 262 11.90 17.46 -4.14
CA VAL A 262 12.07 16.11 -3.60
C VAL A 262 10.81 15.30 -3.84
N THR A 263 10.95 14.13 -4.42
CA THR A 263 9.82 13.23 -4.69
C THR A 263 10.09 11.85 -4.14
N ALA A 264 9.07 11.18 -3.61
CA ALA A 264 9.18 9.81 -3.16
C ALA A 264 8.09 8.91 -3.71
N ARG A 265 8.31 7.61 -3.55
CA ARG A 265 7.35 6.54 -3.82
C ARG A 265 6.76 6.52 -5.22
N VAL A 266 7.63 6.65 -6.22
CA VAL A 266 7.27 6.45 -7.63
C VAL A 266 6.93 4.98 -7.91
N HIS A 267 7.67 4.05 -7.31
CA HIS A 267 7.32 2.64 -7.27
C HIS A 267 6.56 2.30 -5.97
N PRO A 268 5.36 1.74 -6.05
CA PRO A 268 4.52 1.50 -4.89
C PRO A 268 5.08 0.52 -3.86
N GLY A 269 5.93 -0.43 -4.22
CA GLY A 269 6.45 -1.43 -3.29
C GLY A 269 7.67 -0.97 -2.47
N GLU A 270 8.24 0.19 -2.78
CA GLU A 270 9.49 0.70 -2.20
C GLU A 270 9.22 1.52 -0.93
N THR A 271 8.70 0.87 0.12
CA THR A 271 8.22 1.54 1.35
C THR A 271 9.24 2.35 2.11
N ASN A 272 10.50 1.94 2.03
CA ASN A 272 11.63 2.66 2.61
C ASN A 272 11.67 4.14 2.18
N SER A 273 11.32 4.44 0.92
CA SER A 273 11.32 5.82 0.43
C SER A 273 10.31 6.73 1.16
N SER A 274 9.18 6.20 1.60
CA SER A 274 8.18 6.97 2.36
C SER A 274 8.61 7.21 3.81
N TRP A 275 9.29 6.26 4.43
CA TRP A 275 9.85 6.44 5.77
C TRP A 275 11.02 7.45 5.79
N VAL A 276 11.89 7.38 4.79
CA VAL A 276 12.94 8.41 4.59
C VAL A 276 12.32 9.78 4.35
N MET A 277 11.27 9.85 3.53
CA MET A 277 10.53 11.09 3.28
C MET A 277 9.89 11.65 4.56
N ALA A 278 9.31 10.80 5.41
CA ALA A 278 8.75 11.24 6.69
C ALA A 278 9.85 11.87 7.57
N GLY A 279 10.99 11.20 7.76
CA GLY A 279 12.11 11.76 8.54
C GLY A 279 12.70 13.04 7.93
N PHE A 280 12.76 13.13 6.60
CA PHE A 280 13.16 14.35 5.90
C PHE A 280 12.22 15.52 6.20
N LEU A 281 10.90 15.28 6.16
CA LEU A 281 9.89 16.28 6.50
C LEU A 281 9.93 16.64 7.98
N ASP A 282 10.04 15.66 8.89
CA ASP A 282 10.13 15.90 10.34
C ASP A 282 11.33 16.80 10.67
N HIS A 283 12.48 16.57 10.04
CA HIS A 283 13.65 17.43 10.21
C HIS A 283 13.41 18.84 9.65
N LEU A 284 12.94 18.95 8.39
CA LEU A 284 12.67 20.26 7.77
C LEU A 284 11.57 21.06 8.44
N LEU A 285 10.67 20.41 9.17
CA LEU A 285 9.59 21.06 9.93
C LEU A 285 9.92 21.21 11.43
N GLY A 286 11.11 20.77 11.84
CA GLY A 286 11.61 20.93 13.19
C GLY A 286 12.08 22.35 13.50
N ASN A 287 12.48 22.55 14.76
CA ASN A 287 12.93 23.82 15.31
C ASN A 287 14.46 23.94 15.42
N SER A 288 15.23 23.02 14.84
CA SER A 288 16.70 23.13 14.86
C SER A 288 17.18 24.32 14.02
N ASP A 289 18.35 24.86 14.38
CA ASP A 289 18.97 25.98 13.66
C ASP A 289 19.21 25.63 12.19
N ASP A 290 19.66 24.40 11.91
CA ASP A 290 19.82 23.90 10.53
C ASP A 290 18.50 23.90 9.75
N ALA A 291 17.40 23.45 10.37
CA ALA A 291 16.10 23.42 9.71
C ALA A 291 15.59 24.84 9.43
N CYS A 292 15.78 25.77 10.38
CA CYS A 292 15.49 27.19 10.19
C CYS A 292 16.31 27.78 9.03
N LEU A 293 17.62 27.56 9.02
CA LEU A 293 18.52 28.04 7.96
C LEU A 293 18.13 27.49 6.59
N LEU A 294 17.83 26.19 6.49
CA LEU A 294 17.39 25.57 5.24
C LEU A 294 16.09 26.21 4.71
N ARG A 295 15.11 26.46 5.59
CA ARG A 295 13.86 27.14 5.22
C ARG A 295 14.05 28.62 4.86
N ASP A 296 15.04 29.27 5.46
CA ASP A 296 15.40 30.66 5.13
C ASP A 296 16.08 30.74 3.76
N MET A 297 16.93 29.77 3.41
CA MET A 297 17.70 29.78 2.15
C MET A 297 16.95 29.21 0.94
N PHE A 298 16.08 28.22 1.14
CA PHE A 298 15.47 27.45 0.05
C PHE A 298 13.94 27.45 0.07
N ILE A 299 13.36 27.13 -1.09
CA ILE A 299 11.97 26.72 -1.23
C ILE A 299 11.94 25.23 -1.55
N PHE A 300 11.47 24.42 -0.62
CA PHE A 300 11.29 22.99 -0.87
C PHE A 300 9.93 22.73 -1.50
N LYS A 301 9.93 22.00 -2.61
CA LYS A 301 8.73 21.43 -3.23
C LYS A 301 8.77 19.92 -3.07
N VAL A 302 7.94 19.38 -2.19
CA VAL A 302 7.99 17.97 -1.80
C VAL A 302 6.75 17.23 -2.24
N VAL A 303 6.90 16.15 -3.01
CA VAL A 303 5.83 15.22 -3.38
C VAL A 303 6.07 13.90 -2.67
N PRO A 304 5.43 13.65 -1.51
CA PRO A 304 5.80 12.53 -0.63
C PRO A 304 5.38 11.16 -1.17
N MET A 305 4.42 11.12 -2.09
CA MET A 305 3.97 9.88 -2.74
C MET A 305 3.46 10.14 -4.14
N LEU A 306 4.26 9.76 -5.15
CA LEU A 306 3.92 9.92 -6.56
C LEU A 306 2.89 8.90 -7.06
N ASN A 307 2.82 7.71 -6.46
CA ASN A 307 1.97 6.62 -6.94
C ASN A 307 1.00 6.11 -5.86
N PRO A 308 0.04 6.95 -5.40
CA PRO A 308 -0.90 6.55 -4.36
C PRO A 308 -1.77 5.37 -4.79
N ASP A 309 -2.19 5.31 -6.06
CA ASP A 309 -3.04 4.23 -6.55
C ASP A 309 -2.38 2.87 -6.42
N GLY A 310 -1.14 2.74 -6.91
CA GLY A 310 -0.42 1.48 -6.79
C GLY A 310 -0.11 1.12 -5.33
N VAL A 311 0.04 2.12 -4.44
CA VAL A 311 0.23 1.88 -3.00
C VAL A 311 -1.04 1.31 -2.39
N ILE A 312 -2.20 1.91 -2.68
CA ILE A 312 -3.51 1.44 -2.19
C ILE A 312 -3.78 0.01 -2.66
N THR A 313 -3.49 -0.29 -3.93
CA THR A 313 -3.77 -1.60 -4.52
C THR A 313 -2.68 -2.65 -4.26
N GLY A 314 -1.63 -2.35 -3.50
CA GLY A 314 -0.57 -3.32 -3.20
C GLY A 314 0.24 -3.75 -4.43
N ASN A 315 0.43 -2.86 -5.40
CA ASN A 315 1.41 -3.05 -6.47
C ASN A 315 2.84 -2.94 -5.93
N TYR A 316 3.81 -3.41 -6.70
CA TYR A 316 5.23 -3.27 -6.46
C TYR A 316 5.87 -2.15 -7.29
N ARG A 317 5.57 -2.04 -8.59
CA ARG A 317 6.31 -1.16 -9.51
C ARG A 317 5.43 -0.18 -10.28
N CYS A 318 4.31 -0.64 -10.81
CA CYS A 318 3.52 0.09 -11.78
C CYS A 318 2.39 0.91 -11.15
N SER A 319 2.00 1.98 -11.84
CA SER A 319 0.71 2.64 -11.63
C SER A 319 -0.44 1.83 -12.25
N LEU A 320 -1.68 2.30 -12.11
CA LEU A 320 -2.86 1.66 -12.68
C LEU A 320 -2.94 1.73 -14.22
N THR A 321 -2.01 2.41 -14.90
CA THR A 321 -1.85 2.26 -16.35
C THR A 321 -1.10 0.97 -16.73
N GLY A 322 -0.67 0.17 -15.76
CA GLY A 322 0.21 -0.99 -15.99
C GLY A 322 1.63 -0.59 -16.40
N ARG A 323 2.01 0.69 -16.23
CA ARG A 323 3.31 1.24 -16.62
C ARG A 323 4.08 1.79 -15.42
N ASP A 324 5.40 1.69 -15.53
CA ASP A 324 6.38 2.26 -14.61
C ASP A 324 6.41 3.79 -14.76
N LEU A 325 5.99 4.51 -13.72
CA LEU A 325 5.99 5.99 -13.73
C LEU A 325 7.40 6.57 -13.91
N ASN A 326 8.43 5.88 -13.41
CA ASN A 326 9.83 6.29 -13.53
C ASN A 326 10.42 6.05 -14.94
N ARG A 327 9.59 5.69 -15.90
CA ARG A 327 9.92 5.66 -17.34
C ARG A 327 9.08 6.65 -18.16
N ASN A 328 8.21 7.42 -17.50
CA ASN A 328 7.20 8.25 -18.16
C ASN A 328 7.27 9.75 -17.80
N TYR A 329 8.36 10.24 -17.20
CA TYR A 329 8.53 11.68 -16.90
C TYR A 329 8.48 12.59 -18.15
N ARG A 330 8.83 12.06 -19.33
CA ARG A 330 8.78 12.81 -20.61
C ARG A 330 7.42 12.70 -21.32
N THR A 331 6.44 12.03 -20.73
CA THR A 331 5.13 11.82 -21.36
C THR A 331 4.43 13.13 -21.69
N MET A 332 3.69 13.13 -22.79
CA MET A 332 2.74 14.20 -23.15
C MET A 332 1.29 13.84 -22.75
N LEU A 333 1.07 12.60 -22.31
CA LEU A 333 -0.24 12.06 -21.95
C LEU A 333 -0.57 12.39 -20.50
N ARG A 334 -1.07 13.61 -20.25
CA ARG A 334 -1.41 14.12 -18.92
C ARG A 334 -2.42 13.21 -18.21
N GLU A 335 -3.45 12.77 -18.91
CA GLU A 335 -4.58 12.02 -18.36
C GLU A 335 -4.17 10.60 -17.94
N ALA A 336 -3.23 9.99 -18.67
CA ALA A 336 -2.70 8.67 -18.33
C ALA A 336 -1.65 8.72 -17.22
N PHE A 337 -0.88 9.81 -17.14
CA PHE A 337 0.26 9.94 -16.22
C PHE A 337 0.23 11.26 -15.43
N PRO A 338 -0.88 11.59 -14.74
CA PRO A 338 -1.06 12.90 -14.14
C PRO A 338 0.05 13.21 -13.11
N CYS A 339 0.40 12.25 -12.25
CA CYS A 339 1.37 12.44 -11.18
C CYS A 339 2.73 12.94 -11.68
N VAL A 340 3.32 12.26 -12.67
CA VAL A 340 4.65 12.62 -13.20
C VAL A 340 4.60 13.80 -14.15
N TRP A 341 3.50 13.98 -14.89
CA TRP A 341 3.31 15.13 -15.77
C TRP A 341 3.22 16.44 -14.98
N HIS A 342 2.37 16.48 -13.93
CA HIS A 342 2.23 17.66 -13.07
C HIS A 342 3.49 17.93 -12.25
N THR A 343 4.19 16.88 -11.80
CA THR A 343 5.49 17.03 -11.12
C THR A 343 6.52 17.67 -12.05
N ARG A 344 6.65 17.21 -13.29
CA ARG A 344 7.56 17.82 -14.27
C ARG A 344 7.22 19.28 -14.53
N ASN A 345 5.94 19.60 -14.73
CA ASN A 345 5.54 20.98 -14.99
C ASN A 345 5.73 21.91 -13.80
N MET A 346 5.64 21.39 -12.58
CA MET A 346 6.01 22.12 -11.37
C MET A 346 7.51 22.45 -11.35
N VAL A 347 8.38 21.59 -11.88
CA VAL A 347 9.83 21.82 -11.95
C VAL A 347 10.21 22.82 -13.05
N GLN A 348 9.43 22.88 -14.14
CA GLN A 348 9.70 23.76 -15.28
C GLN A 348 9.25 25.21 -15.09
N ARG A 349 8.40 25.47 -14.08
CA ARG A 349 7.91 26.79 -13.71
C ARG A 349 8.70 27.30 -12.51
#